data_AF-A0A354GND1-F1
#
_entry.id   AF-A0A354GND1-F1
#
_cell.length_a   1.000
_cell.length_b   1.000
_cell.length_c   1.000
_cell.angle_alpha   90.00
_cell.angle_beta   90.00
_cell.angle_gamma   90.00
#
_symmetry.space_group_name_H-M   'P 1'
#
loop_
_entity.id
_entity.type
_entity.pdbx_description
1 polymer ?
#
loop_
_entity_poly.entity_id
_entity_poly.type
_entity_poly.pdbx_seq_one_letter_code
_entity_poly.pdbx_strand_id
1 'polypeptide(L)'
;MIEVTADAGLGQFLGAIKEEAVIRDDQGNILGRFTPEEKAAAELYGKARALFDPAETKRRKEAERGKGFPIEQVMERLKALGASELQVQHV
;
A
#
# COMPACT_ATOMS: atom_id res chain seq x y z
N MET A 1 20.98 -8.50 1.65
CA MET A 1 19.76 -9.18 1.17
C MET A 1 20.12 -10.65 1.03
N ILE A 2 19.36 -11.56 1.63
CA ILE A 2 19.61 -13.00 1.48
C ILE A 2 18.65 -13.48 0.39
N GLU A 3 19.21 -14.01 -0.68
CA GLU A 3 18.44 -14.60 -1.79
C GLU A 3 18.52 -16.12 -1.68
N VAL A 4 17.38 -16.78 -1.83
CA VAL A 4 17.27 -18.23 -1.83
C VAL A 4 16.68 -18.64 -3.18
N THR A 5 17.43 -19.44 -3.92
CA THR A 5 16.99 -19.96 -5.22
C THR A 5 16.21 -21.25 -5.01
N ALA A 6 14.98 -21.31 -5.52
CA ALA A 6 14.19 -22.53 -5.49
C ALA A 6 14.75 -23.57 -6.47
N ASP A 7 14.78 -24.84 -6.06
CA ASP A 7 15.00 -25.95 -6.98
C ASP A 7 13.77 -26.21 -7.86
N ALA A 8 13.88 -27.16 -8.79
CA ALA A 8 12.79 -27.47 -9.73
C ALA A 8 11.51 -27.98 -9.03
N GLY A 9 11.64 -28.73 -7.93
CA GLY A 9 10.50 -29.28 -7.20
C GLY A 9 9.76 -28.20 -6.42
N LEU A 10 10.51 -27.37 -5.69
CA LEU A 10 9.97 -26.22 -4.98
C LEU A 10 9.39 -25.20 -5.97
N GLY A 11 10.03 -24.99 -7.12
CA GLY A 11 9.53 -24.12 -8.19
C GLY A 11 8.17 -24.55 -8.73
N GLN A 12 7.96 -25.85 -8.99
CA GLN A 12 6.66 -26.37 -9.41
C GLN A 12 5.60 -26.21 -8.32
N PHE A 13 5.94 -26.51 -7.07
CA PHE A 13 5.02 -26.36 -5.95
C PHE A 13 4.57 -24.91 -5.75
N LEU A 14 5.52 -23.99 -5.69
CA LEU A 14 5.24 -22.55 -5.53
C LEU A 14 4.50 -21.97 -6.74
N GLY A 15 4.82 -22.42 -7.95
CA GLY A 15 4.14 -21.99 -9.18
C GLY A 15 2.67 -22.40 -9.26
N ALA A 16 2.25 -23.44 -8.54
CA ALA A 16 0.85 -23.86 -8.46
C ALA A 16 0.01 -23.04 -7.47
N ILE A 17 0.67 -22.34 -6.53
CA ILE A 17 0.00 -21.56 -5.50
C ILE A 17 -0.42 -20.20 -6.07
N LYS A 18 -1.72 -19.95 -6.13
CA LYS A 18 -2.31 -18.69 -6.63
C LYS A 18 -2.71 -17.72 -5.52
N GLU A 19 -2.63 -18.17 -4.26
CA GLU A 19 -3.05 -17.40 -3.09
C GLU A 19 -1.90 -17.21 -2.10
N GLU A 20 -2.11 -16.39 -1.07
CA GLU A 20 -1.09 -16.24 -0.02
C GLU A 20 -1.05 -17.55 0.80
N ALA A 21 0.15 -18.10 0.97
CA ALA A 21 0.34 -19.35 1.69
C ALA A 21 1.27 -19.16 2.89
N VAL A 22 0.92 -19.81 4.00
CA VAL A 22 1.79 -19.88 5.19
C VAL A 22 2.63 -21.15 5.09
N ILE A 23 3.95 -20.98 5.12
CA ILE A 23 4.91 -22.09 5.14
C ILE A 23 5.11 -22.49 6.61
N ARG A 24 4.87 -23.77 6.91
CA ARG A 24 5.06 -24.34 8.25
C ARG A 24 6.07 -25.48 8.21
N ASP A 25 6.72 -25.73 9.35
CA ASP A 25 7.49 -26.95 9.56
C ASP A 25 6.57 -28.15 9.89
N ASP A 26 7.19 -29.31 10.06
CA ASP A 26 6.54 -30.58 10.43
C ASP A 26 5.92 -30.57 11.83
N GLN A 27 6.37 -29.66 12.70
CA GLN A 27 5.82 -29.43 14.03
C GLN A 27 4.68 -28.40 14.02
N GLY A 28 4.39 -27.80 12.86
CA GLY A 28 3.34 -26.79 12.67
C GLY A 28 3.78 -25.36 12.99
N ASN A 29 5.04 -25.10 13.31
CA ASN A 29 5.56 -23.75 13.51
C ASN A 29 5.64 -23.00 12.17
N ILE A 30 5.44 -21.69 12.20
CA ILE A 30 5.48 -20.86 10.98
C ILE A 30 6.93 -20.54 10.62
N LEU A 31 7.35 -20.97 9.43
CA LEU A 31 8.66 -20.65 8.85
C LEU A 31 8.60 -19.34 8.04
N GLY A 32 7.47 -19.04 7.41
CA GLY A 32 7.32 -17.84 6.59
C GLY A 32 5.98 -17.75 5.86
N ARG A 33 5.87 -16.74 5.00
CA ARG A 33 4.73 -16.54 4.09
C ARG A 33 5.23 -16.42 2.66
N PHE A 34 4.48 -17.03 1.75
CA PHE A 34 4.71 -16.94 0.31
C PHE A 34 3.54 -16.20 -0.32
N THR A 35 3.86 -15.13 -1.04
CA THR A 35 2.89 -14.39 -1.86
C THR A 35 3.39 -14.41 -3.30
N PRO A 36 2.62 -14.97 -4.24
CA PRO A 36 2.96 -14.93 -5.66
C PRO A 36 3.14 -13.49 -6.15
N GLU A 37 4.17 -13.23 -6.95
CA GLU A 37 4.51 -11.89 -7.43
C GLU A 37 3.37 -11.24 -8.22
N GLU A 38 2.68 -12.00 -9.07
CA GLU A 38 1.50 -11.54 -9.81
C GLU A 38 0.39 -11.00 -8.88
N LYS A 39 0.17 -11.66 -7.73
CA LYS A 39 -0.84 -11.24 -6.75
C LYS A 39 -0.40 -10.03 -5.95
N ALA A 40 0.88 -9.98 -5.56
CA ALA A 40 1.43 -8.83 -4.85
C ALA A 40 1.25 -7.54 -5.66
N ALA A 41 1.51 -7.59 -6.97
CA ALA A 41 1.23 -6.49 -7.88
C ALA A 41 -0.28 -6.22 -8.04
N ALA A 42 -1.09 -7.25 -8.31
CA ALA A 42 -2.52 -7.09 -8.56
C ALA A 42 -3.28 -6.49 -7.36
N GLU A 43 -2.95 -6.85 -6.13
CA GLU A 43 -3.56 -6.28 -4.93
C GLU A 43 -3.19 -4.81 -4.75
N LEU A 44 -1.91 -4.47 -4.93
CA LEU A 44 -1.42 -3.09 -4.88
C LEU A 44 -2.09 -2.23 -5.95
N TYR A 45 -2.12 -2.69 -7.20
CA TYR A 45 -2.78 -1.98 -8.30
C TYR A 45 -4.31 -1.93 -8.13
N GLY A 46 -4.92 -2.96 -7.55
CA GLY A 46 -6.34 -2.97 -7.19
C GLY A 46 -6.69 -1.90 -6.17
N LYS A 47 -5.93 -1.82 -5.07
CA LYS A 47 -6.07 -0.76 -4.06
C LYS A 47 -5.84 0.63 -4.65
N ALA A 48 -4.79 0.79 -5.45
CA ALA A 48 -4.49 2.05 -6.12
C ALA A 48 -5.64 2.48 -7.03
N ARG A 49 -6.20 1.55 -7.82
CA ARG A 49 -7.32 1.83 -8.73
C ARG A 49 -8.60 2.24 -7.99
N ALA A 50 -8.87 1.67 -6.82
CA ALA A 50 -10.04 2.04 -6.01
C ALA A 50 -9.92 3.46 -5.44
N LEU A 51 -8.71 3.94 -5.19
CA LEU A 51 -8.43 5.29 -4.68
C LEU A 51 -8.15 6.30 -5.80
N PHE A 52 -7.96 5.83 -7.03
CA PHE A 52 -7.63 6.68 -8.16
C PHE A 52 -8.89 7.44 -8.63
N ASP A 53 -8.81 8.77 -8.62
CA ASP A 53 -9.86 9.66 -9.12
C ASP A 53 -9.40 10.37 -10.41
N PRO A 54 -9.83 9.88 -11.58
CA PRO A 54 -9.52 10.52 -12.86
C PRO A 54 -10.15 11.90 -13.00
N ALA A 55 -11.30 12.16 -12.38
CA ALA A 55 -11.99 13.43 -12.47
C ALA A 55 -11.23 14.51 -11.69
N GLU A 56 -10.75 14.19 -10.48
CA GLU A 56 -9.89 15.08 -9.71
C GLU A 56 -8.57 15.37 -10.44
N THR A 57 -7.97 14.34 -11.06
CA THR A 57 -6.76 14.51 -11.87
C THR A 57 -6.98 15.48 -13.03
N LYS A 58 -8.12 15.33 -13.73
CA LYS A 58 -8.51 16.24 -14.82
C LYS A 58 -8.73 17.66 -14.30
N ARG A 59 -9.49 17.82 -13.21
CA ARG A 59 -9.75 19.11 -12.56
C ARG A 59 -8.46 19.86 -12.23
N ARG A 60 -7.50 19.19 -11.58
CA ARG A 60 -6.20 19.80 -11.24
C ARG A 60 -5.40 20.23 -12.47
N LYS A 61 -5.40 19.40 -13.52
CA LYS A 61 -4.67 19.68 -14.76
C LYS A 61 -5.25 20.90 -15.51
N GLU A 62 -6.57 21.07 -15.48
CA GLU A 62 -7.28 22.12 -16.22
C GLU A 62 -7.40 23.44 -15.44
N ALA A 63 -7.72 23.39 -14.14
CA ALA A 63 -8.06 24.58 -13.35
C ALA A 63 -6.93 25.09 -12.43
N GLU A 64 -6.02 24.21 -11.99
CA GLU A 64 -5.07 24.50 -10.91
C GLU A 64 -3.61 24.28 -11.32
N ARG A 65 -3.34 24.26 -12.63
CA ARG A 65 -2.00 24.01 -13.18
C ARG A 65 -1.01 25.05 -12.63
N GLY A 66 -0.10 24.61 -11.76
CA GLY A 66 0.91 25.45 -11.11
C GLY A 66 0.47 26.17 -9.82
N LYS A 67 -0.78 25.98 -9.35
CA LYS A 67 -1.27 26.53 -8.07
C LYS A 67 -1.15 25.48 -6.96
N GLY A 68 0.07 25.16 -6.58
CA GLY A 68 0.37 24.39 -5.37
C GLY A 68 0.67 25.29 -4.19
N PHE A 69 0.54 24.77 -2.97
CA PHE A 69 1.10 25.40 -1.78
C PHE A 69 2.44 24.74 -1.44
N PRO A 70 3.43 25.49 -0.94
CA PRO A 70 4.63 24.92 -0.35
C PRO A 70 4.27 23.93 0.76
N ILE A 71 5.05 22.87 0.91
CA ILE A 71 4.76 21.82 1.89
C ILE A 71 4.74 22.38 3.31
N GLU A 72 5.54 23.41 3.58
CA GLU A 72 5.60 24.11 4.86
C GLU A 72 4.25 24.74 5.22
N GLN A 73 3.61 25.44 4.27
CA GLN A 73 2.29 26.06 4.48
C GLN A 73 1.19 25.00 4.68
N VAL A 74 1.28 23.88 3.95
CA VAL A 74 0.34 22.76 4.13
C VAL A 74 0.49 22.17 5.53
N MET A 75 1.72 21.92 5.98
CA MET A 75 2.00 21.35 7.29
C MET A 75 1.58 22.28 8.43
N GLU A 76 1.79 23.59 8.29
CA GLU A 76 1.33 24.59 9.26
C GLU A 76 -0.20 24.56 9.40
N ARG A 77 -0.91 24.55 8.26
CA ARG A 77 -2.38 24.47 8.25
C ARG A 77 -2.90 23.18 8.88
N LEU A 78 -2.28 22.04 8.61
CA LEU A 78 -2.68 20.76 9.19
C LEU A 78 -2.50 20.73 10.72
N LYS A 79 -1.39 21.29 11.22
CA LYS A 79 -1.16 21.44 12.66
C LYS A 79 -2.21 22.33 13.31
N ALA A 80 -2.57 23.45 12.67
CA ALA A 80 -3.62 24.34 13.16
C ALA A 80 -4.99 23.65 13.23
N LEU A 81 -5.33 22.82 12.25
CA LEU A 81 -6.58 22.04 12.24
C LEU A 81 -6.61 20.98 13.34
N GLY A 82 -5.50 20.26 13.55
CA GLY A 82 -5.40 19.26 14.64
C GLY A 82 -5.45 19.89 16.04
N ALA A 83 -5.01 21.14 16.19
CA ALA A 83 -5.15 21.89 17.45
C ALA A 83 -6.58 22.36 17.71
N SER A 84 -7.39 22.55 16.67
CA SER A 84 -8.79 23.00 16.76
C SER A 84 -9.74 21.90 17.26
N GLU A 85 -9.46 20.62 17.01
CA GLU A 85 -10.30 19.50 17.47
C GLU A 85 -10.21 19.27 18.98
N LEU A 86 -9.12 19.68 19.64
CA LEU A 86 -8.91 19.55 21.08
C LEU A 86 -9.64 20.63 21.91
N GLN A 87 -10.15 21.70 21.30
CA GLN A 87 -10.83 22.79 22.02
C GLN A 87 -12.35 22.63 22.12
N VAL A 88 -12.96 21.68 21.40
CA VAL A 88 -14.43 21.49 21.39
C VAL A 88 -14.91 20.51 22.48
N GLN A 89 -14.00 19.86 23.23
CA GLN A 89 -14.36 18.93 24.32
C GLN A 89 -14.48 19.57 25.72
N HIS A 90 -14.30 20.89 25.85
CA HIS A 90 -14.47 21.59 27.13
C HIS A 90 -15.36 22.83 26.97
N VAL A 91 -16.65 22.60 26.74
CA VAL A 91 -17.74 23.51 27.16
C VAL A 91 -18.93 22.66 27.59
#